data_AF-A0A3S5DIC1-F1
#
_entry.id   AF-A0A3S5DIC1-F1
#
_cell.length_a   1.000
_cell.length_b   1.000
_cell.length_c   1.000
_cell.angle_alpha   90.00
_cell.angle_beta   90.00
_cell.angle_gamma   90.00
#
_symmetry.space_group_name_H-M   'P 1'
#
loop_
_entity.id
_entity.type
_entity.pdbx_description
1 polymer ?
#
loop_
_entity_poly.entity_id
_entity_poly.type
_entity_poly.pdbx_seq_one_letter_code
_entity_poly.pdbx_strand_id
1 'polypeptide(L)' 'MNFIKTFVAVSALSLFSAASFAQSVSATASTLDRAEAKIAAQAAEQGASYKITSAQFNKPCSYDG' A
#
# COMPACT_ATOMS: atom_id res chain seq x y z
N MET A 1 -24.08 25.73 -19.37
CA MET A 1 -23.07 25.32 -18.37
C MET A 1 -21.71 25.83 -18.86
N ASN A 2 -20.99 26.57 -18.03
CA ASN A 2 -19.71 27.20 -18.34
C ASN A 2 -18.60 26.15 -18.52
N PHE A 3 -17.95 26.14 -19.69
CA PHE A 3 -16.97 25.14 -20.16
C PHE A 3 -15.81 24.90 -19.18
N ILE A 4 -15.44 25.93 -18.43
CA ILE A 4 -14.39 25.89 -17.39
C ILE A 4 -14.75 24.88 -16.28
N LYS A 5 -16.01 24.83 -15.84
CA LYS A 5 -16.45 23.86 -14.82
C LYS A 5 -16.34 22.42 -15.34
N THR A 6 -16.61 22.20 -16.62
CA THR A 6 -16.53 20.89 -17.24
C THR A 6 -15.08 20.42 -17.37
N PHE A 7 -14.17 21.32 -17.74
CA PHE A 7 -12.75 20.99 -17.87
C PHE A 7 -12.14 20.63 -16.51
N VAL A 8 -12.37 21.44 -15.48
CA VAL A 8 -11.89 21.15 -14.12
C VAL A 8 -12.45 19.83 -13.60
N ALA A 9 -13.73 19.55 -13.85
CA ALA A 9 -14.34 18.28 -13.47
C ALA A 9 -13.71 17.08 -14.20
N VAL A 10 -13.43 17.19 -15.50
CA VAL A 10 -12.75 16.15 -16.29
C VAL A 10 -11.33 15.93 -15.78
N SER A 11 -10.56 16.99 -15.55
CA SER A 11 -9.18 16.88 -15.03
C SER A 11 -9.13 16.22 -13.65
N ALA A 12 -10.01 16.65 -12.73
CA ALA A 12 -10.10 16.07 -11.39
C ALA A 12 -10.52 14.59 -11.44
N LEU A 13 -11.49 14.23 -12.29
CA LEU A 13 -11.95 12.85 -12.44
C LEU A 13 -10.88 11.96 -13.07
N SER A 14 -10.10 12.46 -14.02
CA SER A 14 -8.97 11.74 -14.62
C SER A 14 -7.86 11.46 -13.60
N LEU A 15 -7.53 12.43 -12.74
CA LEU A 15 -6.56 12.24 -11.66
C LEU A 15 -7.04 11.21 -10.63
N PHE A 16 -8.33 11.22 -10.28
CA PHE A 16 -8.92 10.24 -9.37
C PHE A 16 -8.93 8.82 -9.95
N SER A 17 -9.23 8.68 -11.25
CA SER A 17 -9.15 7.41 -11.97
C SER A 17 -7.74 6.82 -11.92
N ALA A 18 -6.72 7.66 -12.15
CA ALA A 18 -5.31 7.25 -12.06
C ALA A 18 -4.83 6.98 -10.62
N ALA A 19 -5.54 7.43 -9.59
CA ALA A 19 -5.22 7.16 -8.19
C ALA A 19 -5.88 5.87 -7.66
N SER A 20 -6.77 5.23 -8.43
CA SER A 20 -7.51 4.03 -8.03
C SER A 20 -6.67 2.74 -8.11
N PHE A 21 -5.34 2.84 -8.08
CA PHE A 21 -4.48 1.67 -7.92
C PHE A 21 -4.42 1.29 -6.43
N ALA A 22 -4.55 -0.01 -6.14
CA ALA A 22 -4.40 -0.52 -4.78
C ALA A 22 -2.97 -0.27 -4.29
N GLN A 23 -2.80 0.62 -3.32
CA GLN A 23 -1.50 0.96 -2.75
C GLN A 23 -0.90 -0.27 -2.06
N SER A 24 0.23 -0.75 -2.59
CA SER A 24 0.98 -1.86 -1.99
C SER A 24 2.02 -1.31 -1.05
N VAL A 25 1.99 -1.74 0.21
CA VAL A 25 2.97 -1.38 1.25
C VAL A 25 3.81 -2.60 1.61
N SER A 26 5.08 -2.37 1.97
CA SER A 26 5.99 -3.43 2.42
C SER A 26 6.61 -3.03 3.75
N ALA A 27 6.65 -3.97 4.69
CA ALA A 27 7.28 -3.79 5.99
C ALA A 27 8.31 -4.89 6.23
N THR A 28 9.52 -4.49 6.62
CA THR A 28 10.55 -5.41 7.10
C THR A 28 10.66 -5.31 8.62
N ALA A 29 10.76 -6.47 9.28
CA ALA A 29 11.01 -6.61 10.70
C ALA A 29 11.75 -7.92 10.99
N SER A 30 12.25 -8.08 12.21
CA SER A 30 12.98 -9.28 12.66
C SER A 30 12.09 -10.53 12.74
N THR A 31 10.77 -10.36 12.79
CA THR A 31 9.77 -11.44 12.75
C THR A 31 8.62 -11.05 11.82
N LEU A 32 7.95 -12.05 11.24
CA LEU A 32 6.78 -11.83 10.38
C LEU A 32 5.65 -11.11 11.10
N ASP A 33 5.37 -11.50 12.36
CA ASP A 33 4.37 -10.85 13.21
C ASP A 33 4.61 -9.34 13.35
N ARG A 34 5.85 -8.93 13.63
CA ARG A 34 6.17 -7.49 13.73
C ARG A 34 6.06 -6.76 12.40
N ALA A 35 6.34 -7.43 11.29
CA ALA A 35 6.14 -6.85 9.96
C ALA A 35 4.64 -6.66 9.68
N GLU A 36 3.82 -7.66 10.00
CA GLU A 36 2.37 -7.58 9.85
C GLU A 36 1.76 -6.50 10.75
N ALA A 37 2.16 -6.42 12.02
CA ALA A 37 1.70 -5.38 12.94
C ALA A 37 1.96 -3.96 12.42
N LYS A 38 3.08 -3.75 11.71
CA LYS A 38 3.39 -2.47 11.05
C LYS A 38 2.42 -2.19 9.90
N ILE A 39 2.16 -3.17 9.05
CA ILE A 39 1.21 -3.03 7.93
C ILE A 39 -0.20 -2.78 8.47
N ALA A 40 -0.61 -3.49 9.52
CA ALA A 40 -1.89 -3.32 10.18
C ALA A 40 -2.06 -1.93 10.79
N ALA A 41 -1.03 -1.40 11.46
CA ALA A 41 -1.03 -0.04 11.98
C ALA A 41 -1.17 0.99 10.83
N GLN A 42 -0.37 0.86 9.78
CA GLN A 42 -0.43 1.75 8.61
C GLN A 42 -1.81 1.73 7.91
N ALA A 43 -2.44 0.57 7.86
CA ALA A 43 -3.78 0.40 7.30
C ALA A 43 -4.85 1.05 8.19
N ALA A 44 -4.75 0.86 9.52
CA ALA A 44 -5.64 1.48 10.49
C ALA A 44 -5.55 3.02 10.47
N GLU A 45 -4.33 3.58 10.37
CA GLU A 45 -4.09 5.02 10.24
C GLU A 45 -4.75 5.61 8.98
N GLN A 46 -4.81 4.84 7.90
CA GLN A 46 -5.46 5.25 6.64
C GLN A 46 -6.96 4.90 6.60
N GLY A 47 -7.50 4.28 7.66
CA GLY A 47 -8.87 3.78 7.67
C GLY A 47 -9.14 2.73 6.59
N ALA A 48 -8.11 2.01 6.17
CA ALA A 48 -8.15 1.05 5.07
C ALA A 48 -8.05 -0.39 5.58
N SER A 49 -8.67 -1.31 4.84
CA SER A 49 -8.45 -2.75 5.01
C SER A 49 -7.17 -3.17 4.29
N TYR A 50 -6.39 -4.06 4.89
CA TYR A 50 -5.17 -4.59 4.29
C TYR A 50 -5.29 -6.07 3.94
N LYS A 51 -4.50 -6.51 2.96
CA LYS A 51 -4.29 -7.92 2.65
C LYS A 51 -2.81 -8.12 2.36
N ILE A 52 -2.20 -9.11 3.00
CA ILE A 52 -0.83 -9.50 2.72
C ILE A 52 -0.79 -10.19 1.35
N THR A 53 -0.02 -9.63 0.41
CA THR A 53 0.15 -10.19 -0.95
C THR A 53 1.42 -11.02 -1.08
N SER A 54 2.41 -10.81 -0.22
CA SER A 54 3.63 -11.60 -0.13
C SER A 54 4.24 -11.48 1.26
N ALA A 55 4.91 -12.54 1.70
CA ALA A 55 5.68 -12.57 2.95
C ALA A 55 6.93 -13.43 2.72
N GLN A 56 8.10 -12.90 3.06
CA GLN A 56 9.38 -13.58 2.89
C GLN A 56 10.12 -13.60 4.23
N PHE A 57 10.57 -14.78 4.64
CA PHE A 57 11.40 -14.95 5.83
C PHE A 57 12.78 -15.44 5.41
N ASN A 58 13.72 -14.51 5.27
CA ASN A 58 15.11 -14.84 4.95
C ASN A 58 15.84 -15.31 6.21
N LYS A 59 15.92 -16.63 6.39
CA LYS A 59 16.90 -17.23 7.30
C LYS A 59 18.29 -17.03 6.69
N PRO A 60 19.28 -16.44 7.40
CA PRO A 60 20.64 -16.52 6.91
C PRO A 60 21.01 -18.01 6.81
N CYS A 61 21.47 -18.44 5.63
CA CYS A 61 22.08 -19.76 5.49
C CYS A 61 23.24 -19.82 6.48
N SER A 62 23.10 -20.63 7.52
CA SER A 62 24.26 -21.03 8.30
C SER A 62 25.18 -21.76 7.33
N TYR A 63 26.32 -21.14 7.02
CA TYR A 63 27.45 -21.82 6.41
C TYR A 63 27.90 -22.87 7.44
N ASP A 64 27.48 -24.11 7.23
CA ASP A 64 28.02 -25.27 7.93
C ASP A 64 29.38 -25.55 7.28
N GLY A 65 30.44 -25.26 8.03
CA GLY A 65 31.83 -25.45 7.62
C GLY A 65 32.34 -26.83 7.98
#